data_AF-A0A226GVF5-F1
#
_entry.id   AF-A0A226GVF5-F1
#
_cell.length_a   1.000
_cell.length_b   1.000
_cell.length_c   1.000
_cell.angle_alpha   90.00
_cell.angle_beta   90.00
_cell.angle_gamma   90.00
#
_symmetry.space_group_name_H-M   'P 1'
#
loop_
_entity.id
_entity.type
_entity.pdbx_description
1 polymer ?
#
loop_
_entity_poly.entity_id
_entity_poly.type
_entity_poly.pdbx_seq_one_letter_code
_entity_poly.pdbx_strand_id
1 'polypeptide(L)'
;MSNLFVNNRIQKKLKIVVIAPLLIVILILLSCNKTEETNTNFEIFGEDALLKNIKLNIIKNSEDGVEKKQTFVFNGKQFSVKEENETAYFYRIYLSYKDSLVSVLEYENILRGDKNQINQIYLFKEKDGVSFKFIGSKEFLPDIDNRSAERFITLEEYFQKKNINTIEEKSKARELFFDFYE
;
A
#
# COMPACT_ATOMS: atom_id res chain seq x y z
N MET A 1 72.96 -9.61 22.93
CA MET A 1 72.04 -8.93 21.98
C MET A 1 70.86 -9.84 21.60
N SER A 2 70.01 -10.26 22.55
CA SER A 2 68.91 -11.22 22.27
C SER A 2 67.52 -10.82 22.81
N ASN A 3 67.39 -9.71 23.54
CA ASN A 3 66.12 -9.33 24.20
C ASN A 3 65.25 -8.33 23.42
N LEU A 4 65.71 -7.78 22.30
CA LEU A 4 64.94 -6.78 21.52
C LEU A 4 64.00 -7.40 20.47
N PHE A 5 64.26 -8.62 20.00
CA PHE A 5 63.45 -9.25 18.94
C PHE A 5 62.20 -9.97 19.46
N VAL A 6 62.17 -10.37 20.73
CA VAL A 6 61.02 -11.04 21.36
C VAL A 6 59.85 -10.06 21.56
N ASN A 7 60.16 -8.81 21.89
CA ASN A 7 59.17 -7.78 22.22
C ASN A 7 58.31 -7.38 21.01
N ASN A 8 58.91 -7.25 19.81
CA ASN A 8 58.19 -6.88 18.59
C ASN A 8 57.25 -7.98 18.05
N ARG A 9 57.57 -9.27 18.26
CA ARG A 9 56.68 -10.38 17.86
C ARG A 9 55.45 -10.47 18.78
N ILE A 10 55.63 -10.26 20.08
CA ILE A 10 54.54 -10.26 21.05
C ILE A 10 53.61 -9.06 20.80
N GLN A 11 54.16 -7.86 20.60
CA GLN A 11 53.41 -6.65 20.26
C GLN A 11 52.60 -6.79 18.95
N LYS A 12 53.18 -7.40 17.89
CA LYS A 12 52.46 -7.68 16.64
C LYS A 12 51.33 -8.71 16.82
N LYS A 13 51.58 -9.79 17.58
CA LYS A 13 50.54 -10.79 17.89
C LYS A 13 49.41 -10.18 18.73
N LEU A 14 49.74 -9.35 19.72
CA LEU A 14 48.75 -8.66 20.57
C LEU A 14 47.88 -7.70 19.75
N LYS A 15 48.47 -6.93 18.81
CA LYS A 15 47.72 -6.06 17.89
C LYS A 15 46.75 -6.85 17.00
N ILE A 16 47.18 -7.99 16.45
CA ILE A 16 46.33 -8.83 15.60
C ILE A 16 45.19 -9.48 16.40
N VAL A 17 45.47 -9.94 17.62
CA VAL A 17 44.49 -10.59 18.52
C VAL A 17 43.42 -9.62 19.02
N VAL A 18 43.72 -8.32 19.13
CA VAL A 18 42.75 -7.29 19.57
C VAL A 18 41.97 -6.67 18.41
N ILE A 19 42.60 -6.49 17.23
CA ILE A 19 41.95 -5.87 16.06
C ILE A 19 40.92 -6.80 15.42
N ALA A 20 41.20 -8.11 15.34
CA ALA A 20 40.30 -9.09 14.73
C ALA A 20 38.91 -9.18 15.41
N PRO A 21 38.78 -9.30 16.76
CA PRO A 21 37.47 -9.34 17.41
C PRO A 21 36.73 -7.99 17.32
N LEU A 22 37.44 -6.86 17.31
CA LEU A 22 36.83 -5.54 17.14
C LEU A 22 36.18 -5.38 15.76
N LEU A 23 36.82 -5.91 14.71
CA LEU A 23 36.31 -5.89 13.34
C LEU A 23 35.05 -6.77 13.19
N ILE A 24 34.99 -7.90 13.90
CA ILE A 24 33.81 -8.77 13.94
C ILE A 24 32.65 -8.07 14.66
N VAL A 25 32.90 -7.36 15.77
CA VAL A 25 31.87 -6.58 16.48
C VAL A 25 31.34 -5.45 15.59
N ILE A 26 32.20 -4.75 14.85
CA ILE A 26 31.79 -3.71 13.89
C ILE A 26 30.92 -4.31 12.77
N LEU A 27 31.27 -5.50 12.25
CA LEU A 27 30.47 -6.18 11.23
C LEU A 27 29.10 -6.64 11.76
N ILE A 28 29.01 -7.10 13.02
CA ILE A 28 27.73 -7.45 13.66
C ILE A 28 26.87 -6.20 13.86
N LEU A 29 27.47 -5.07 14.27
CA LEU A 29 26.76 -3.79 14.42
C LEU A 29 26.26 -3.23 13.07
N LEU A 30 27.02 -3.42 11.98
CA LEU A 30 26.60 -3.03 10.63
C LEU A 30 25.50 -3.94 10.06
N SER A 31 25.45 -5.21 10.47
CA SER A 31 24.41 -6.16 10.05
C SER A 31 23.04 -5.91 10.72
N CYS A 32 22.96 -5.04 11.73
CA CYS A 32 21.74 -4.79 12.51
C CYS A 32 20.84 -3.68 11.94
N ASN A 33 21.23 -3.01 10.85
CA ASN A 33 20.52 -1.85 10.30
C ASN A 33 19.84 -2.11 8.95
N LYS A 34 19.42 -3.35 8.65
CA LYS A 34 18.36 -3.54 7.66
C LYS A 34 17.04 -3.24 8.34
N THR A 35 16.71 -1.95 8.41
CA THR A 35 15.33 -1.50 8.58
C THR A 35 14.55 -2.16 7.45
N GLU A 36 13.70 -3.13 7.80
CA GLU A 36 12.74 -3.69 6.86
C GLU A 36 11.93 -2.50 6.32
N GLU A 37 12.08 -2.19 5.04
CA GLU A 37 11.22 -1.24 4.35
C GLU A 37 9.79 -1.76 4.50
N THR A 38 8.99 -1.07 5.30
CA THR A 38 7.54 -1.26 5.34
C THR A 38 7.00 -0.71 4.04
N ASN A 39 6.99 -1.53 2.99
CA ASN A 39 6.37 -1.18 1.72
C ASN A 39 4.85 -1.20 1.95
N THR A 40 4.25 -0.04 2.26
CA THR A 40 2.80 0.09 2.54
C THR A 40 2.00 0.53 1.32
N ASN A 41 2.63 0.49 0.14
CA ASN A 41 2.00 0.81 -1.13
C ASN A 41 0.74 -0.05 -1.34
N PHE A 42 -0.30 0.58 -1.86
CA PHE A 42 -1.42 -0.17 -2.40
C PHE A 42 -0.94 -1.00 -3.59
N GLU A 43 -1.53 -2.17 -3.77
CA GLU A 43 -1.29 -2.98 -4.96
C GLU A 43 -2.64 -3.48 -5.48
N ILE A 44 -2.79 -3.51 -6.79
CA ILE A 44 -3.98 -4.07 -7.43
C ILE A 44 -3.61 -5.28 -8.29
N PHE A 45 -4.40 -6.35 -8.12
CA PHE A 45 -4.25 -7.61 -8.81
C PHE A 45 -5.53 -7.95 -9.56
N GLY A 46 -5.39 -8.61 -10.71
CA GLY A 46 -6.51 -9.07 -11.51
C GLY A 46 -6.06 -9.41 -12.92
N GLU A 47 -6.97 -9.98 -13.72
CA GLU A 47 -6.72 -10.22 -15.14
C GLU A 47 -6.42 -8.90 -15.88
N ASP A 48 -5.49 -8.91 -16.83
CA ASP A 48 -5.13 -7.73 -17.64
C ASP A 48 -6.35 -7.04 -18.28
N ALA A 49 -7.32 -7.83 -18.72
CA ALA A 49 -8.55 -7.33 -19.31
C ALA A 49 -9.39 -6.51 -18.32
N LEU A 50 -9.37 -6.85 -17.03
CA LEU A 50 -10.01 -6.07 -15.97
C LEU A 50 -9.21 -4.81 -15.67
N LEU A 51 -7.89 -4.95 -15.46
CA LEU A 51 -7.02 -3.83 -15.09
C LEU A 51 -7.00 -2.70 -16.13
N LYS A 52 -7.14 -3.03 -17.42
CA LYS A 52 -7.25 -2.02 -18.51
C LYS A 52 -8.54 -1.20 -18.46
N ASN A 53 -9.58 -1.72 -17.81
CA ASN A 53 -10.90 -1.09 -17.75
C ASN A 53 -11.28 -0.64 -16.34
N ILE A 54 -10.37 -0.74 -15.37
CA ILE A 54 -10.56 -0.23 -14.02
C ILE A 54 -9.96 1.17 -13.90
N LYS A 55 -10.66 2.03 -13.17
CA LYS A 55 -10.12 3.27 -12.61
C LYS A 55 -10.30 3.22 -11.10
N LEU A 56 -9.29 3.70 -10.39
CA LEU A 56 -9.27 3.72 -8.94
C LEU A 56 -8.78 5.09 -8.48
N ASN A 57 -9.68 5.83 -7.84
CA ASN A 57 -9.39 7.12 -7.23
C ASN A 57 -9.37 6.96 -5.71
N ILE A 58 -8.37 7.53 -5.06
CA ILE A 58 -8.26 7.58 -3.62
C ILE A 58 -8.51 9.01 -3.14
N ILE A 59 -9.41 9.15 -2.17
CA ILE A 59 -9.63 10.39 -1.44
C ILE A 59 -9.10 10.20 -0.03
N LYS A 60 -8.15 11.06 0.35
CA LYS A 60 -7.60 11.14 1.70
C LYS A 60 -8.19 12.37 2.38
N ASN A 61 -8.82 12.21 3.54
CA ASN A 61 -9.22 13.34 4.40
C ASN A 61 -8.40 13.39 5.69
N SER A 62 -7.70 14.48 5.97
CA SER A 62 -6.94 14.62 7.23
C SER A 62 -7.84 14.99 8.39
N GLU A 63 -7.30 14.84 9.58
CA GLU A 63 -7.90 15.36 10.81
C GLU A 63 -8.17 16.88 10.77
N ASP A 64 -7.39 17.67 10.01
CA ASP A 64 -7.61 19.11 9.81
C ASP A 64 -8.65 19.44 8.72
N GLY A 65 -9.25 18.42 8.10
CA GLY A 65 -10.28 18.56 7.07
C GLY A 65 -9.75 18.80 5.66
N VAL A 66 -8.43 18.74 5.44
CA VAL A 66 -7.86 18.84 4.08
C VAL A 66 -8.14 17.54 3.30
N GLU A 67 -8.74 17.70 2.13
CA GLU A 67 -9.01 16.61 1.18
C GLU A 67 -7.92 16.57 0.11
N LYS A 68 -7.28 15.41 -0.08
CA LYS A 68 -6.36 15.13 -1.19
C LYS A 68 -6.95 14.02 -2.06
N LYS A 69 -7.00 14.24 -3.38
CA LYS A 69 -7.48 13.26 -4.37
C LYS A 69 -6.31 12.83 -5.23
N GLN A 70 -6.23 11.54 -5.53
CA GLN A 70 -5.21 11.00 -6.42
C GLN A 70 -5.78 9.80 -7.21
N THR A 71 -5.43 9.65 -8.48
CA THR A 71 -5.72 8.44 -9.25
C THR A 71 -4.60 7.42 -9.04
N PHE A 72 -4.95 6.25 -8.51
CA PHE A 72 -4.01 5.16 -8.24
C PHE A 72 -3.90 4.18 -9.40
N VAL A 73 -5.01 3.92 -10.09
CA VAL A 73 -5.04 3.02 -11.26
C VAL A 73 -5.85 3.65 -12.35
N PHE A 74 -5.31 3.68 -13.57
CA PHE A 74 -6.06 4.08 -14.74
C PHE A 74 -5.52 3.41 -16.00
N ASN A 75 -6.41 2.78 -16.75
CA ASN A 75 -6.08 2.15 -18.05
C ASN A 75 -4.89 1.18 -17.96
N GLY A 76 -4.90 0.31 -16.94
CA GLY A 76 -3.85 -0.68 -16.70
C GLY A 76 -2.53 -0.14 -16.13
N LYS A 77 -2.41 1.18 -15.91
CA LYS A 77 -1.25 1.78 -15.24
C LYS A 77 -1.53 1.98 -13.76
N GLN A 78 -0.57 1.60 -12.92
CA GLN A 78 -0.58 1.89 -11.48
C GLN A 78 0.33 3.08 -11.21
N PHE A 79 -0.12 4.02 -10.39
CA PHE A 79 0.60 5.23 -10.01
C PHE A 79 0.99 5.13 -8.54
N SER A 80 2.25 5.39 -8.20
CA SER A 80 2.68 5.33 -6.80
C SER A 80 1.94 6.37 -5.96
N VAL A 81 1.36 5.93 -4.85
CA VAL A 81 0.90 6.86 -3.80
C VAL A 81 2.15 7.30 -3.06
N LYS A 82 2.43 8.61 -3.04
CA LYS A 82 3.49 9.11 -2.16
C LYS A 82 3.03 8.89 -0.71
N GLU A 83 3.79 8.10 0.03
CA GLU A 83 3.69 8.01 1.49
C GLU A 83 4.07 9.38 2.04
N GLU A 84 3.07 10.14 2.49
CA GLU A 84 3.31 11.32 3.30
C GLU A 84 3.22 10.84 4.75
N ASN A 85 4.21 11.19 5.58
CA ASN A 85 4.30 10.82 7.01
C ASN A 85 3.20 11.49 7.86
N GLU A 86 2.01 11.69 7.31
CA GLU A 86 0.96 12.51 7.87
C GLU A 86 0.08 11.71 8.84
N THR A 87 -0.30 12.41 9.91
CA THR A 87 -1.17 11.97 11.00
C THR A 87 -2.59 11.75 10.50
N ALA A 88 -2.91 10.47 10.22
CA ALA A 88 -4.21 9.85 10.04
C ALA A 88 -5.14 10.44 8.96
N TYR A 89 -5.56 9.56 8.04
CA TYR A 89 -6.52 9.90 7.00
C TYR A 89 -7.62 8.84 6.95
N PHE A 90 -8.88 9.30 6.89
CA PHE A 90 -9.97 8.48 6.38
C PHE A 90 -9.74 8.34 4.88
N TYR A 91 -9.64 7.09 4.43
CA TYR A 91 -9.44 6.80 3.02
C TYR A 91 -10.75 6.31 2.42
N ARG A 92 -11.09 6.87 1.27
CA ARG A 92 -12.17 6.39 0.43
C ARG A 92 -11.60 6.04 -0.93
N ILE A 93 -11.65 4.77 -1.25
CA ILE A 93 -11.23 4.23 -2.54
C ILE A 93 -12.48 4.10 -3.40
N TYR A 94 -12.55 4.89 -4.45
CA TYR A 94 -13.60 4.86 -5.47
C TYR A 94 -13.10 4.02 -6.64
N LEU A 95 -13.73 2.87 -6.86
CA LEU A 95 -13.44 1.99 -7.98
C LEU A 95 -14.52 2.15 -9.04
N SER A 96 -14.10 2.24 -10.31
CA SER A 96 -15.02 2.16 -11.44
C SER A 96 -14.53 1.20 -12.52
N TYR A 97 -15.46 0.50 -13.15
CA TYR A 97 -15.21 -0.44 -14.24
C TYR A 97 -16.05 -0.07 -15.45
N LYS A 98 -15.38 0.12 -16.60
CA LYS A 98 -16.01 0.52 -17.89
C LYS A 98 -16.99 1.70 -17.73
N ASP A 99 -16.64 2.67 -16.88
CA ASP A 99 -17.41 3.89 -16.63
C ASP A 99 -18.91 3.68 -16.31
N SER A 100 -19.31 2.51 -15.82
CA SER A 100 -20.72 2.13 -15.63
C SER A 100 -20.98 1.39 -14.33
N LEU A 101 -20.02 0.57 -13.90
CA LEU A 101 -20.06 -0.13 -12.62
C LEU A 101 -19.12 0.55 -11.64
N VAL A 102 -19.54 0.65 -10.39
CA VAL A 102 -18.84 1.36 -9.33
C VAL A 102 -18.83 0.58 -8.02
N SER A 103 -17.80 0.81 -7.19
CA SER A 103 -17.81 0.44 -5.78
C SER A 103 -16.98 1.41 -4.96
N VAL A 104 -17.28 1.54 -3.67
CA VAL A 104 -16.52 2.36 -2.73
C VAL A 104 -16.05 1.50 -1.58
N LEU A 105 -14.76 1.54 -1.33
CA LEU A 105 -14.13 0.95 -0.17
C LEU A 105 -13.77 2.10 0.79
N GLU A 106 -14.41 2.13 1.95
CA GLU A 106 -14.20 3.13 3.00
C GLU A 106 -13.53 2.46 4.20
N TYR A 107 -12.42 3.02 4.68
CA TYR A 107 -11.75 2.51 5.89
C TYR A 107 -10.90 3.58 6.54
N GLU A 108 -10.54 3.32 7.79
CA GLU A 108 -9.64 4.14 8.57
C GLU A 108 -8.21 3.61 8.47
N ASN A 109 -7.25 4.52 8.31
CA ASN A 109 -5.88 4.35 8.78
C ASN A 109 -5.07 3.18 8.16
N ILE A 110 -4.88 3.22 6.83
CA ILE A 110 -4.17 2.17 6.08
C ILE A 110 -2.64 2.37 5.95
N LEU A 111 -2.02 3.29 6.66
CA LEU A 111 -0.58 3.56 6.47
C LEU A 111 0.23 3.64 7.77
N ARG A 112 -0.25 3.08 8.89
CA ARG A 112 0.46 3.22 10.17
C ARG A 112 1.23 1.98 10.58
N GLY A 113 2.46 1.89 10.08
CA GLY A 113 3.61 1.30 10.77
C GLY A 113 3.52 -0.19 11.12
N ASP A 114 2.47 -0.88 10.69
CA ASP A 114 2.35 -2.32 10.84
C ASP A 114 3.18 -3.01 9.75
N LYS A 115 4.17 -3.80 10.16
CA LYS A 115 5.02 -4.60 9.27
C LYS A 115 4.25 -5.65 8.47
N ASN A 116 3.04 -5.99 8.94
CA ASN A 116 2.15 -6.91 8.27
C ASN A 116 1.20 -6.24 7.29
N GLN A 117 1.20 -4.91 7.19
CA GLN A 117 0.38 -4.17 6.24
C GLN A 117 0.81 -4.42 4.79
N ILE A 118 -0.16 -4.63 3.89
CA ILE A 118 0.07 -4.89 2.44
C ILE A 118 -0.93 -4.22 1.49
N ASN A 119 -2.13 -3.87 1.94
CA ASN A 119 -3.07 -3.01 1.18
C ASN A 119 -3.38 -3.46 -0.26
N GLN A 120 -3.76 -4.72 -0.41
CA GLN A 120 -3.95 -5.34 -1.73
C GLN A 120 -5.43 -5.40 -2.12
N ILE A 121 -5.73 -5.02 -3.36
CA ILE A 121 -7.06 -5.17 -3.97
C ILE A 121 -6.99 -6.24 -5.05
N TYR A 122 -7.83 -7.27 -4.93
CA TYR A 122 -7.92 -8.36 -5.89
C TYR A 122 -9.23 -8.25 -6.67
N LEU A 123 -9.14 -7.99 -7.98
CA LEU A 123 -10.25 -7.92 -8.91
C LEU A 123 -10.46 -9.26 -9.60
N PHE A 124 -11.72 -9.68 -9.74
CA PHE A 124 -12.08 -10.88 -10.49
C PHE A 124 -13.45 -10.74 -11.14
N LYS A 125 -13.64 -11.48 -12.24
CA LYS A 125 -14.95 -11.60 -12.89
C LYS A 125 -15.76 -12.65 -12.16
N GLU A 126 -17.03 -12.34 -11.97
CA GLU A 126 -18.07 -13.31 -11.66
C GLU A 126 -18.88 -13.59 -12.93
N LYS A 127 -19.72 -14.62 -12.89
CA LYS A 127 -20.59 -14.99 -14.03
C LYS A 127 -21.36 -13.80 -14.60
N ASP A 128 -21.85 -12.92 -13.72
CA ASP A 128 -22.74 -11.82 -14.08
C ASP A 128 -22.19 -10.44 -13.69
N GLY A 129 -20.88 -10.30 -13.42
CA GLY A 129 -20.34 -9.03 -12.93
C GLY A 129 -18.85 -9.01 -12.64
N VAL A 130 -18.43 -7.96 -11.94
CA VAL A 130 -17.07 -7.78 -11.43
C VAL A 130 -17.15 -7.58 -9.93
N SER A 131 -16.23 -8.20 -9.21
CA SER A 131 -16.11 -8.10 -7.76
C SER A 131 -14.66 -7.87 -7.38
N PHE A 132 -14.46 -7.45 -6.13
CA PHE A 132 -13.15 -7.31 -5.55
C PHE A 132 -13.09 -7.81 -4.11
N LYS A 133 -11.86 -8.10 -3.66
CA LYS A 133 -11.53 -8.36 -2.26
C LYS A 133 -10.43 -7.41 -1.85
N PHE A 134 -10.55 -6.84 -0.65
CA PHE A 134 -9.51 -6.01 -0.05
C PHE A 134 -8.79 -6.76 1.07
N ILE A 135 -7.46 -6.71 1.06
CA ILE A 135 -6.58 -7.34 2.04
C ILE A 135 -5.62 -6.28 2.60
N GLY A 136 -5.92 -5.79 3.81
CA GLY A 136 -5.07 -4.80 4.48
C GLY A 136 -3.82 -5.38 5.14
N SER A 137 -3.85 -6.65 5.58
CA SER A 137 -2.79 -7.29 6.37
C SER A 137 -2.45 -8.69 5.85
N LYS A 138 -1.17 -9.07 5.92
CA LYS A 138 -0.61 -10.36 5.51
C LYS A 138 -1.29 -11.54 6.19
N GLU A 139 -1.77 -11.36 7.42
CA GLU A 139 -2.44 -12.42 8.19
C GLU A 139 -3.71 -12.93 7.50
N PHE A 140 -4.33 -12.10 6.65
CA PHE A 140 -5.55 -12.46 5.93
C PHE A 140 -5.31 -13.04 4.54
N LEU A 141 -4.06 -13.09 4.06
CA LEU A 141 -3.73 -13.68 2.76
C LEU A 141 -4.10 -15.16 2.65
N PRO A 142 -3.82 -16.02 3.66
CA PRO A 142 -4.11 -17.45 3.54
C PRO A 142 -5.60 -17.76 3.35
N ASP A 143 -6.49 -16.90 3.84
CA ASP A 143 -7.95 -17.08 3.80
C ASP A 143 -8.64 -16.23 2.73
N ILE A 144 -7.89 -15.66 1.76
CA ILE A 144 -8.43 -14.77 0.74
C ILE A 144 -9.64 -15.37 0.02
N ASP A 145 -9.61 -16.66 -0.31
CA ASP A 145 -10.68 -17.34 -1.03
C ASP A 145 -11.97 -17.41 -0.23
N ASN A 146 -11.87 -17.51 1.10
CA ASN A 146 -13.00 -17.60 2.03
C ASN A 146 -13.57 -16.23 2.41
N ARG A 147 -12.87 -15.13 2.12
CA ARG A 147 -13.37 -13.78 2.42
C ARG A 147 -14.51 -13.38 1.49
N SER A 148 -15.46 -12.65 2.05
CA SER A 148 -16.54 -12.02 1.29
C SER A 148 -15.96 -11.09 0.23
N ALA A 149 -16.52 -11.19 -0.97
CA ALA A 149 -16.26 -10.29 -2.07
C ALA A 149 -17.23 -9.10 -2.01
N GLU A 150 -16.74 -7.93 -2.38
CA GLU A 150 -17.58 -6.78 -2.67
C GLU A 150 -17.87 -6.72 -4.16
N ARG A 151 -19.15 -6.64 -4.50
CA ARG A 151 -19.60 -6.62 -5.89
C ARG A 151 -19.77 -5.19 -6.37
N PHE A 152 -19.30 -4.91 -7.58
CA PHE A 152 -19.58 -3.63 -8.23
C PHE A 152 -21.07 -3.53 -8.53
N ILE A 153 -21.62 -2.33 -8.31
CA ILE A 153 -23.01 -2.00 -8.57
C ILE A 153 -23.11 -0.97 -9.69
N THR A 154 -24.28 -0.78 -10.25
CA THR A 154 -24.49 0.33 -11.20
C THR A 154 -24.38 1.67 -10.47
N LEU A 155 -24.05 2.73 -11.21
CA LEU A 155 -24.00 4.08 -10.66
C LEU A 155 -25.38 4.52 -10.11
N GLU A 156 -26.47 4.11 -10.73
CA GLU A 156 -27.82 4.45 -10.25
C GLU A 156 -28.14 3.72 -8.94
N GLU A 157 -27.78 2.44 -8.81
CA GLU A 157 -27.88 1.72 -7.54
C GLU A 157 -27.04 2.38 -6.44
N TYR A 158 -25.86 2.90 -6.77
CA TYR A 158 -25.04 3.66 -5.82
C TYR A 158 -25.76 4.93 -5.35
N PHE A 159 -26.35 5.71 -6.27
CA PHE A 159 -27.11 6.91 -5.91
C PHE A 159 -28.29 6.58 -4.99
N GLN A 160 -29.04 5.52 -5.30
CA GLN A 160 -30.15 5.06 -4.47
C GLN A 160 -29.68 4.66 -3.07
N LYS A 161 -28.61 3.86 -2.97
CA LYS A 161 -28.05 3.41 -1.68
C LYS A 161 -27.55 4.57 -0.81
N LYS A 162 -27.00 5.62 -1.43
CA LYS A 162 -26.47 6.80 -0.72
C LYS A 162 -27.50 7.94 -0.60
N ASN A 163 -28.75 7.73 -1.02
CA ASN A 163 -29.82 8.75 -1.02
C ASN A 163 -29.43 10.03 -1.79
N ILE A 164 -28.68 9.89 -2.88
CA ILE A 164 -28.23 11.00 -3.74
C ILE A 164 -29.31 11.29 -4.79
N ASN A 165 -29.99 12.43 -4.64
CA ASN A 165 -31.18 12.73 -5.44
C ASN A 165 -31.02 13.96 -6.33
N THR A 166 -30.13 14.88 -5.99
CA THR A 166 -29.96 16.12 -6.76
C THR A 166 -28.99 15.95 -7.92
N ILE A 167 -29.15 16.76 -8.97
CA ILE A 167 -28.24 16.79 -10.13
C ILE A 167 -26.81 17.13 -9.68
N GLU A 168 -26.67 18.08 -8.75
CA GLU A 168 -25.38 18.52 -8.23
C GLU A 168 -24.64 17.40 -7.48
N GLU A 169 -25.32 16.70 -6.56
CA GLU A 169 -24.72 15.57 -5.84
C GLU A 169 -24.37 14.42 -6.78
N LYS A 170 -25.23 14.13 -7.77
CA LYS A 170 -24.95 13.12 -8.80
C LYS A 170 -23.72 13.50 -9.65
N SER A 171 -23.53 14.79 -9.94
CA SER A 171 -22.33 15.28 -10.63
C SER A 171 -21.09 15.07 -9.78
N LYS A 172 -21.11 15.55 -8.53
CA LYS A 172 -19.99 15.39 -7.59
C LYS A 172 -19.60 13.93 -7.41
N ALA A 173 -20.57 13.04 -7.24
CA ALA A 173 -20.29 11.61 -7.11
C ALA A 173 -19.67 11.00 -8.39
N ARG A 174 -20.09 11.44 -9.58
CA ARG A 174 -19.47 10.99 -10.85
C ARG A 174 -18.00 11.40 -10.92
N GLU A 175 -17.68 12.62 -10.53
CA GLU A 175 -16.30 13.12 -10.52
C GLU A 175 -15.41 12.18 -9.69
N LEU A 176 -15.87 11.76 -8.50
CA LEU A 176 -15.10 10.86 -7.64
C LEU A 176 -14.74 9.52 -8.30
N PHE A 177 -15.63 8.98 -9.15
CA PHE A 177 -15.41 7.70 -9.84
C PHE A 177 -14.70 7.82 -11.17
N PHE A 178 -14.92 8.90 -11.92
CA PHE A 178 -14.61 8.97 -13.34
C PHE A 178 -13.63 10.08 -13.71
N ASP A 179 -13.37 11.05 -12.86
CA ASP A 179 -12.33 12.03 -13.15
C ASP A 179 -10.94 11.43 -12.89
N PHE A 180 -9.93 12.07 -13.49
CA PHE A 180 -8.54 11.76 -13.27
C PHE A 180 -7.92 12.82 -12.36
N TYR A 181 -7.17 12.38 -11.36
CA TYR A 181 -6.52 13.23 -10.36
C TYR A 181 -5.02 12.93 -10.35
N GLU A 182 -4.21 13.98 -10.44
CA GLU A 182 -2.73 13.89 -10.41
C GLU A 182 -2.17 13.76 -8.98
#